data_AF-A0A847I661-F1
#
_entry.id   AF-A0A847I661-F1
#
_cell.length_a   1.000
_cell.length_b   1.000
_cell.length_c   1.000
_cell.angle_alpha   90.00
_cell.angle_beta   90.00
_cell.angle_gamma   90.00
#
_symmetry.space_group_name_H-M   'P 1'
#
loop_
_entity.id
_entity.type
_entity.pdbx_description
1 polymer ?
#
loop_
_entity_poly.entity_id
_entity_poly.type
_entity_poly.pdbx_seq_one_letter_code
_entity_poly.pdbx_strand_id
1 'polypeptide(L)' 'MFEKLQVYQKAVDLADEIASLTEGFPRGYGFLVDQLNRAALSIATNLAEATVALPCPIAATSSRSREVLRKSVSP' A
#
# COMPACT_ATOMS: atom_id res chain seq x y z
N MET A 1 -11.68 -8.20 -1.36
CA MET A 1 -10.78 -8.20 -2.54
C MET A 1 -10.25 -6.80 -2.72
N PHE A 2 -8.93 -6.61 -2.68
CA PHE A 2 -8.25 -5.30 -2.72
C PHE A 2 -8.45 -4.56 -4.05
N GLU A 3 -8.75 -5.30 -5.11
CA GLU A 3 -8.97 -4.79 -6.46
C GLU A 3 -10.11 -3.78 -6.58
N LYS A 4 -10.98 -3.65 -5.57
CA LYS A 4 -12.04 -2.62 -5.52
C LYS A 4 -11.59 -1.29 -4.90
N LEU A 5 -10.38 -1.22 -4.33
CA LEU A 5 -9.82 0.02 -3.78
C LEU A 5 -9.40 0.94 -4.92
N GLN A 6 -10.02 2.11 -5.02
CA GLN A 6 -9.65 3.14 -6.00
C GLN A 6 -8.16 3.49 -5.95
N VAL A 7 -7.57 3.44 -4.76
CA VAL A 7 -6.13 3.69 -4.57
C VAL A 7 -5.27 2.58 -5.17
N TYR A 8 -5.72 1.32 -5.11
CA TYR A 8 -5.02 0.20 -5.74
C TYR A 8 -5.08 0.33 -7.28
N GLN A 9 -6.25 0.64 -7.85
CA GLN A 9 -6.40 0.87 -9.29
C GLN A 9 -5.47 1.99 -9.77
N LYS A 10 -5.45 3.14 -9.08
CA LYS A 10 -4.53 4.24 -9.38
C LYS A 10 -3.05 3.85 -9.28
N ALA A 11 -2.69 2.94 -8.37
CA ALA A 11 -1.32 2.44 -8.27
C ALA A 11 -0.93 1.53 -9.44
N VAL A 12 -1.87 0.76 -9.98
CA VAL A 12 -1.68 -0.02 -11.21
C VAL A 12 -1.55 0.91 -12.41
N ASP A 13 -2.45 1.89 -12.56
CA ASP A 13 -2.39 2.89 -13.64
C ASP A 13 -1.04 3.63 -13.63
N LEU A 14 -0.56 4.02 -12.43
CA LEU A 14 0.75 4.64 -12.26
C LEU A 14 1.90 3.73 -12.72
N ALA A 15 1.83 2.43 -12.45
CA ALA A 15 2.86 1.49 -12.88
C ALA A 15 2.90 1.36 -14.41
N ASP A 16 1.73 1.32 -15.06
CA ASP A 16 1.62 1.30 -16.52
C ASP A 16 2.14 2.59 -17.16
N GLU A 17 1.83 3.75 -16.56
CA GLU A 17 2.36 5.05 -17.01
C GLU A 17 3.89 5.10 -16.88
N ILE A 18 4.46 4.64 -15.77
CA ILE A 18 5.92 4.62 -15.57
C ILE A 18 6.59 3.66 -16.54
N ALA A 19 6.01 2.48 -16.78
CA ALA A 19 6.53 1.53 -17.77
C ALA A 19 6.58 2.19 -19.15
N SER A 20 5.47 2.79 -19.59
CA SER A 20 5.37 3.49 -20.88
C SER A 20 6.35 4.67 -21.00
N LEU A 21 6.51 5.47 -19.95
CA LEU A 21 7.44 6.59 -19.94
C LEU A 21 8.91 6.15 -20.00
N THR A 22 9.23 5.03 -19.34
CA THR A 22 10.61 4.53 -19.27
C THR A 22 11.08 3.83 -20.54
N GLU A 23 10.16 3.42 -21.44
CA GLU A 23 10.51 2.93 -22.79
C GLU A 23 11.28 3.96 -23.63
N GLY A 24 11.04 5.25 -23.39
CA GLY A 24 11.72 6.34 -24.10
C GLY A 24 13.15 6.63 -23.61
N PHE A 25 13.64 5.92 -22.60
CA PHE A 25 14.95 6.24 -22.01
C PHE A 25 16.10 5.90 -22.98
N PRO A 26 17.14 6.75 -23.07
CA PRO A 26 18.30 6.47 -23.88
C PRO A 26 19.03 5.19 -23.41
N ARG A 27 19.78 4.57 -24.32
CA ARG A 27 20.67 3.45 -23.96
C ARG A 27 21.66 3.88 -22.88
N GLY A 28 21.91 2.98 -21.93
CA GLY A 28 22.75 3.24 -20.76
C GLY A 28 21.98 3.54 -19.47
N TYR A 29 20.69 3.86 -19.56
CA TYR A 29 19.83 4.13 -18.40
C TYR A 29 18.95 2.96 -17.95
N GLY A 30 19.23 1.73 -18.43
CA GLY A 30 18.43 0.55 -18.08
C GLY A 30 18.32 0.31 -16.57
N PHE A 31 19.34 0.69 -15.80
CA PHE A 31 19.26 0.64 -14.34
C PHE A 31 18.18 1.56 -13.76
N LEU A 32 17.98 2.77 -14.31
CA LEU A 32 16.91 3.68 -13.88
C LEU A 32 15.54 3.13 -14.28
N VAL A 33 15.43 2.56 -15.48
CA VAL A 33 14.22 1.87 -15.95
C VAL A 33 13.84 0.77 -14.96
N ASP A 34 14.79 -0.08 -14.56
CA ASP A 34 14.57 -1.13 -13.58
C ASP A 34 14.18 -0.60 -12.20
N GLN A 35 14.85 0.44 -11.70
CA GLN A 35 14.52 1.03 -10.39
C GLN A 35 13.12 1.64 -10.38
N LEU A 36 12.75 2.39 -11.42
CA LEU A 36 11.45 3.07 -11.52
C LEU A 36 10.31 2.05 -11.62
N ASN A 37 10.43 1.06 -12.51
CA ASN A 37 9.39 0.04 -12.68
C ASN A 37 9.19 -0.79 -11.40
N ARG A 38 10.29 -1.18 -10.73
CA ARG A 38 10.20 -1.92 -9.46
C ARG A 38 9.62 -1.07 -8.34
N ALA A 39 9.98 0.22 -8.27
CA ALA A 39 9.43 1.15 -7.27
C ALA A 39 7.92 1.39 -7.48
N ALA A 40 7.49 1.56 -8.73
CA ALA A 40 6.08 1.75 -9.06
C ALA A 40 5.23 0.53 -8.70
N LEU A 41 5.67 -0.66 -9.10
CA LEU A 41 4.99 -1.92 -8.78
C LEU A 41 4.92 -2.17 -7.26
N SER A 42 5.95 -1.79 -6.50
CA SER A 42 5.99 -1.93 -5.04
C SER A 42 4.81 -1.24 -4.34
N ILE A 43 4.29 -0.14 -4.90
CA ILE A 43 3.14 0.56 -4.33
C ILE A 43 1.89 -0.33 -4.40
N ALA A 44 1.60 -0.90 -5.57
CA ALA A 44 0.45 -1.78 -5.76
C ALA A 44 0.58 -3.06 -4.92
N THR A 45 1.77 -3.67 -4.86
CA THR A 45 2.00 -4.87 -4.06
C THR A 45 1.85 -4.61 -2.58
N ASN A 46 2.37 -3.50 -2.05
CA ASN A 46 2.22 -3.15 -0.63
C ASN A 46 0.76 -2.86 -0.25
N LEU A 47 -0.04 -2.25 -1.15
CA LEU A 47 -1.47 -2.04 -0.91
C LEU A 47 -2.27 -3.35 -0.90
N ALA A 48 -1.94 -4.26 -1.82
CA ALA A 48 -2.54 -5.59 -1.86
C ALA A 48 -2.18 -6.38 -0.60
N GLU A 49 -0.90 -6.39 -0.22
CA GLU A 49 -0.39 -7.01 1.00
C GLU A 49 -1.05 -6.42 2.24
N ALA A 50 -1.16 -5.10 2.38
CA ALA A 50 -1.83 -4.48 3.52
C ALA A 50 -3.30 -4.89 3.62
N THR A 51 -3.99 -5.06 2.49
CA THR A 51 -5.40 -5.50 2.51
C THR A 51 -5.54 -7.00 2.82
N VAL A 52 -4.58 -7.82 2.40
CA VAL A 52 -4.54 -9.27 2.64
C VAL A 52 -4.04 -9.60 4.06
N ALA A 53 -3.04 -8.87 4.55
CA ALA A 53 -2.42 -8.98 5.87
C ALA A 53 -3.25 -8.32 6.98
N LEU A 54 -4.42 -7.76 6.64
CA LEU A 54 -5.46 -7.42 7.59
C LEU A 54 -6.55 -8.52 7.69
N PRO A 55 -6.26 -9.75 8.16
CA PRO A 55 -7.24 -10.58 8.84
C PRO A 55 -7.11 -10.35 10.35
N CYS A 56 -7.11 -9.11 10.84
CA CYS A 56 -7.08 -8.86 12.28
C CYS A 56 -7.60 -7.46 12.61
N PRO A 57 -8.42 -7.33 13.68
CA PRO A 57 -9.47 -6.34 13.72
C PRO A 57 -8.96 -5.04 14.34
N ILE A 58 -8.64 -4.07 13.49
CA ILE A 58 -8.74 -2.65 13.88
C ILE A 58 -10.21 -2.31 14.27
N ALA A 59 -11.17 -3.18 13.92
CA ALA A 59 -12.54 -3.17 14.44
C ALA A 59 -12.75 -3.79 15.86
N ALA A 60 -11.76 -4.45 16.48
CA ALA A 60 -11.97 -5.12 17.78
C ALA A 60 -10.90 -4.85 18.85
N THR A 61 -9.93 -3.97 18.61
CA THR A 61 -8.92 -3.62 19.63
C THR A 61 -8.86 -2.13 19.95
N SER A 62 -10.03 -1.55 20.28
CA SER A 62 -10.15 -0.51 21.31
C SER A 62 -10.33 -1.12 22.71
N SER A 63 -9.87 -2.37 22.94
CA SER A 63 -9.91 -3.01 24.26
C SER A 63 -8.79 -2.49 25.18
N ARG A 64 -7.64 -2.06 24.64
CA ARG A 64 -6.56 -1.48 25.45
C ARG A 64 -6.81 -0.03 25.87
N SER A 65 -7.62 0.71 25.12
CA SER A 65 -8.04 2.08 25.48
C SER A 65 -9.23 2.10 26.45
N ARG A 66 -10.09 1.07 26.46
CA ARG A 66 -11.23 0.98 27.39
C ARG A 66 -10.85 0.53 28.80
N GLU A 67 -9.77 -0.23 28.98
CA GLU A 67 -9.34 -0.68 30.32
C GLU A 67 -8.63 0.42 31.11
N VAL A 68 -7.92 1.32 30.43
CA VAL A 68 -7.34 2.53 31.03
C VAL A 68 -8.44 3.53 31.42
N LEU A 69 -9.51 3.64 30.62
CA LEU A 69 -10.68 4.48 30.93
C LEU A 69 -11.63 3.89 31.98
N ARG A 70 -11.65 2.56 32.18
CA ARG A 70 -12.41 1.94 33.28
C ARG A 70 -11.72 2.07 34.63
N LYS A 71 -10.38 2.08 34.67
CA LYS A 71 -9.62 2.23 35.93
C LYS A 71 -9.58 3.67 36.46
N SER A 72 -9.95 4.66 35.65
CA SER A 72 -10.04 6.07 36.04
C SER A 72 -11.46 6.53 36.42
N VAL A 73 -12.47 5.66 36.31
CA VAL A 73 -13.88 5.95 36.65
C VAL A 73 -14.42 4.85 37.58
N SER A 74 -13.70 4.59 38.67
CA SER A 74 -14.25 3.91 39.85
C SER A 74 -14.06 4.86 41.05
N PRO A 75 -15.12 5.13 41.84
CA PRO A 75 -15.01 5.92 43.08
C PRO A 75 -14.26 5.15 44.19
#